data_AF-A0A959PTE7-F1
#
_entry.id   AF-A0A959PTE7-F1
#
_cell.length_a   1.000
_cell.length_b   1.000
_cell.length_c   1.000
_cell.angle_alpha   90.00
_cell.angle_beta   90.00
_cell.angle_gamma   90.00
#
_symmetry.space_group_name_H-M   'P 1'
#
loop_
_entity.id
_entity.type
_entity.pdbx_description
1 polymer ?
#
loop_
_entity_poly.entity_id
_entity_poly.type
_entity_poly.pdbx_seq_one_letter_code
_entity_poly.pdbx_strand_id
1 'polypeptide(L)'
;MIRTSSITLFFGWIFSILTFLPLSTSATTITWVGGTGTWFDKGHWDTGTIPTINDEVIINSGSVFIDNGNATAQTVTLDASADLTVFQGRILEVETVQFSNGLTNYGYIINMGTIQISSPSGSNNTGFLNYGTFYNRGGVVEISQVGLGYRNYTAATTTNDGIIEIHDLYGVGGGCLSNMSEFTNEKGATIELYNLGLTSYIISNFTTPANFYNHGEIDIHDCLSMTGEGIQITEGVFRNEIDGVIRVIETGNTGFFVGTNGTFRNSGQLQIHYTGNLGILANGFMVNHQSGFIFSSNTASHVIMVGNYGEIRNFGQLYTSAAGFRSLLNQGIFNNYPKGKFLIENSIFSDGYFNNMGNMTTYFTGTNVIINPLNNNGIVGDHNDSFTASDFNNNGVIVKPIYGNVEVGVPVSNALSLGSLSNVTVVSWTIGQSSNVSAGTYNSSTNTFTPNSNAAGLTEIYVALRRTNSGLTKKYVVPIPNGIQNPSPRLGLTSNGLEGTLESQAIMGTGEEFKVYPNPTNNHFQIINGKEYINHLEIVDQMGRIILTEKAVNQETLIQLPAGTTPGIYTVRVQNKEGKTTSKPIIVQ
;
A
#
# COMPACT_ATOMS: atom_id res chain seq x y z
N MET A 1 3.21 -26.63 -54.52
CA MET A 1 2.66 -27.91 -54.03
C MET A 1 1.19 -27.68 -53.74
N ILE A 2 0.33 -28.19 -54.63
CA ILE A 2 -1.11 -27.94 -54.71
C ILE A 2 -1.80 -28.71 -53.58
N ARG A 3 -2.63 -28.05 -52.77
CA ARG A 3 -3.65 -28.74 -51.97
C ARG A 3 -5.03 -28.25 -52.37
N THR A 4 -5.82 -29.25 -52.68
CA THR A 4 -7.12 -29.25 -53.35
C THR A 4 -8.25 -28.90 -52.41
N SER A 5 -9.16 -28.09 -52.93
CA SER A 5 -10.47 -27.76 -52.37
C SER A 5 -11.39 -28.97 -52.38
N SER A 6 -12.02 -29.29 -51.25
CA SER A 6 -13.11 -30.26 -51.17
C SER A 6 -14.42 -29.49 -50.97
N ILE A 7 -15.25 -29.52 -52.01
CA ILE A 7 -16.65 -29.07 -52.02
C ILE A 7 -17.48 -30.14 -51.32
N THR A 8 -18.15 -29.78 -50.21
CA THR A 8 -19.16 -30.62 -49.55
C THR A 8 -20.54 -30.04 -49.88
N LEU A 9 -21.29 -30.77 -50.70
CA LEU A 9 -22.72 -30.55 -50.96
C LEU A 9 -23.51 -30.89 -49.69
N PHE A 10 -24.20 -29.89 -49.11
CA PHE A 10 -25.16 -30.10 -48.01
C PHE A 10 -26.58 -30.09 -48.58
N PHE A 11 -27.27 -31.23 -48.44
CA PHE A 11 -28.68 -31.40 -48.73
C PHE A 11 -29.52 -30.65 -47.67
N GLY A 12 -30.43 -29.81 -48.14
CA GLY A 12 -31.33 -29.03 -47.30
C GLY A 12 -32.33 -29.90 -46.54
N TRP A 13 -32.32 -29.76 -45.22
CA TRP A 13 -33.46 -30.05 -44.34
C TRP A 13 -34.00 -28.72 -43.85
N ILE A 14 -35.20 -28.34 -44.30
CA ILE A 14 -35.97 -27.24 -43.72
C ILE A 14 -36.45 -27.74 -42.35
N PHE A 15 -35.64 -27.55 -41.32
CA PHE A 15 -36.13 -27.51 -39.95
C PHE A 15 -36.81 -26.15 -39.80
N SER A 16 -38.14 -26.15 -39.78
CA SER A 16 -38.93 -25.01 -39.32
C SER A 16 -38.60 -24.83 -37.84
N ILE A 17 -37.56 -24.04 -37.54
CA ILE A 17 -37.27 -23.57 -36.20
C ILE A 17 -38.48 -22.72 -35.82
N LEU A 18 -39.39 -23.32 -35.06
CA LEU A 18 -40.44 -22.61 -34.36
C LEU A 18 -39.72 -21.74 -33.31
N THR A 19 -39.29 -20.55 -33.73
CA THR A 19 -38.81 -19.52 -32.83
C THR A 19 -39.98 -19.19 -31.91
N PHE A 20 -39.99 -19.80 -30.72
CA PHE A 20 -40.75 -19.28 -29.61
C PHE A 20 -40.21 -17.87 -29.37
N LEU A 21 -40.87 -16.88 -29.97
CA LEU A 21 -40.71 -15.49 -29.57
C LEU A 21 -41.05 -15.50 -28.08
N PRO A 22 -40.09 -15.21 -27.18
CA PRO A 22 -40.42 -15.04 -25.78
C PRO A 22 -41.48 -13.95 -25.74
N LEU A 23 -42.70 -14.31 -25.32
CA LEU A 23 -43.72 -13.32 -25.03
C LEU A 23 -43.11 -12.47 -23.93
N SER A 24 -42.81 -11.21 -24.24
CA SER A 24 -42.37 -10.24 -23.26
C SER A 24 -43.52 -10.02 -22.30
N THR A 25 -43.56 -10.79 -21.21
CA THR A 25 -44.44 -10.50 -20.09
C THR A 25 -43.95 -9.19 -19.50
N SER A 26 -44.73 -8.13 -19.67
CA SER A 26 -44.48 -6.87 -18.95
C SER A 26 -44.51 -7.18 -17.46
N ALA A 27 -43.57 -6.61 -16.72
CA ALA A 27 -43.57 -6.73 -15.27
C ALA A 27 -44.90 -6.25 -14.70
N THR A 28 -45.47 -7.02 -13.77
CA THR A 28 -46.70 -6.60 -13.09
C THR A 28 -46.29 -5.79 -11.87
N THR A 29 -46.83 -4.58 -11.73
CA THR A 29 -46.65 -3.81 -10.49
C THR A 29 -47.55 -4.38 -9.40
N ILE A 30 -46.97 -4.73 -8.26
CA ILE A 30 -47.68 -5.25 -7.08
C ILE A 30 -47.41 -4.30 -5.90
N THR A 31 -48.49 -3.79 -5.31
CA THR A 31 -48.41 -2.77 -4.25
C THR A 31 -48.84 -3.34 -2.91
N TRP A 32 -48.08 -3.05 -1.86
CA TRP A 32 -48.48 -3.32 -0.48
C TRP A 32 -49.69 -2.46 -0.11
N VAL A 33 -50.75 -3.05 0.45
CA VAL A 33 -52.01 -2.33 0.76
C VAL A 33 -51.96 -1.57 2.10
N GLY A 34 -50.80 -1.56 2.77
CA GLY A 34 -50.56 -0.90 4.05
C GLY A 34 -50.68 -1.85 5.25
N GLY A 35 -50.57 -1.29 6.46
CA GLY A 35 -50.58 -2.07 7.71
C GLY A 35 -49.25 -2.76 8.01
N THR A 36 -49.30 -3.80 8.84
CA THR A 36 -48.11 -4.51 9.32
C THR A 36 -48.31 -6.01 9.09
N GLY A 37 -47.40 -6.64 8.34
CA GLY A 37 -47.60 -8.02 7.89
C GLY A 37 -46.36 -8.67 7.31
N THR A 38 -46.50 -9.96 6.99
CA THR A 38 -45.45 -10.75 6.32
C THR A 38 -45.58 -10.63 4.81
N TRP A 39 -44.45 -10.60 4.08
CA TRP A 39 -44.38 -10.59 2.62
C TRP A 39 -45.20 -11.72 1.99
N PHE A 40 -45.35 -12.84 2.68
CA PHE A 40 -45.99 -14.05 2.17
C PHE A 40 -47.51 -14.09 2.39
N ASP A 41 -48.10 -13.06 3.00
CA ASP A 41 -49.54 -12.95 3.11
C ASP A 41 -50.12 -12.24 1.88
N LYS A 42 -50.70 -13.04 0.98
CA LYS A 42 -51.39 -12.54 -0.22
C LYS A 42 -52.46 -11.48 0.06
N GLY A 43 -53.03 -11.45 1.27
CA GLY A 43 -54.03 -10.46 1.68
C GLY A 43 -53.48 -9.04 1.82
N HIS A 44 -52.16 -8.87 1.90
CA HIS A 44 -51.50 -7.58 1.99
C HIS A 44 -51.02 -7.02 0.63
N TRP A 45 -51.26 -7.73 -0.47
CA TRP A 45 -50.91 -7.29 -1.82
C TRP A 45 -52.17 -6.95 -2.62
N ASP A 46 -52.16 -5.83 -3.34
CA ASP A 46 -53.31 -5.32 -4.10
C ASP A 46 -53.81 -6.28 -5.19
N THR A 47 -52.92 -7.10 -5.75
CA THR A 47 -53.24 -8.16 -6.72
C THR A 47 -53.79 -9.44 -6.08
N GLY A 48 -53.72 -9.58 -4.75
CA GLY A 48 -54.04 -10.82 -4.05
C GLY A 48 -53.07 -11.97 -4.34
N THR A 49 -51.87 -11.66 -4.82
CA THR A 49 -50.79 -12.63 -5.13
C THR A 49 -49.49 -12.22 -4.45
N ILE A 50 -48.61 -13.19 -4.18
CA ILE A 50 -47.29 -12.94 -3.60
C ILE A 50 -46.34 -12.53 -4.73
N PRO A 51 -45.56 -11.44 -4.59
CA PRO A 51 -44.61 -11.02 -5.61
C PRO A 51 -43.60 -12.10 -5.98
N THR A 52 -43.27 -12.13 -7.26
CA THR A 52 -42.29 -13.01 -7.90
C THR A 52 -41.15 -12.20 -8.52
N ILE A 53 -40.13 -12.87 -9.04
CA ILE A 53 -38.96 -12.24 -9.69
C ILE A 53 -39.32 -11.36 -10.91
N ASN A 54 -40.52 -11.50 -11.47
CA ASN A 54 -40.98 -10.72 -12.62
C ASN A 54 -41.83 -9.50 -12.23
N ASP A 55 -42.03 -9.26 -10.94
CA ASP A 55 -42.94 -8.23 -10.44
C ASP A 55 -42.17 -7.00 -9.92
N GLU A 56 -42.70 -5.81 -10.19
CA GLU A 56 -42.24 -4.56 -9.61
C GLU A 56 -42.97 -4.35 -8.28
N VAL A 57 -42.24 -4.35 -7.17
CA VAL A 57 -42.83 -4.25 -5.83
C VAL A 57 -42.79 -2.82 -5.33
N ILE A 58 -43.94 -2.32 -4.89
CA ILE A 58 -44.06 -1.00 -4.25
C ILE A 58 -44.59 -1.18 -2.82
N ILE A 59 -43.83 -0.71 -1.83
CA ILE A 59 -44.25 -0.62 -0.44
C ILE A 59 -44.49 0.86 -0.14
N ASN A 60 -45.74 1.30 -0.29
CA ASN A 60 -46.11 2.71 -0.15
C ASN A 60 -46.22 3.18 1.32
N SER A 61 -46.47 2.26 2.25
CA SER A 61 -46.66 2.54 3.67
C SER A 61 -46.64 1.26 4.52
N GLY A 62 -46.52 1.42 5.84
CA GLY A 62 -46.62 0.30 6.77
C GLY A 62 -45.32 -0.49 6.89
N SER A 63 -45.39 -1.68 7.52
CA SER A 63 -44.18 -2.47 7.82
C SER A 63 -44.29 -3.87 7.24
N VAL A 64 -43.34 -4.24 6.39
CA VAL A 64 -43.26 -5.53 5.71
C VAL A 64 -42.16 -6.39 6.32
N PHE A 65 -42.47 -7.64 6.62
CA PHE A 65 -41.53 -8.61 7.19
C PHE A 65 -41.26 -9.77 6.23
N ILE A 66 -39.98 -10.08 5.99
CA ILE A 66 -39.56 -11.33 5.36
C ILE A 66 -39.05 -12.24 6.48
N ASP A 67 -39.94 -13.04 7.06
CA ASP A 67 -39.72 -13.77 8.32
C ASP A 67 -39.82 -15.30 8.20
N ASN A 68 -40.64 -15.81 7.27
CA ASN A 68 -40.94 -17.25 7.15
C ASN A 68 -40.63 -17.87 5.76
N GLY A 69 -39.98 -17.13 4.87
CA GLY A 69 -39.60 -17.58 3.53
C GLY A 69 -38.55 -16.68 2.88
N ASN A 70 -38.24 -16.95 1.61
CA ASN A 70 -37.39 -16.07 0.78
C ASN A 70 -38.27 -15.30 -0.20
N ALA A 71 -38.06 -13.99 -0.28
CA ALA A 71 -38.81 -13.09 -1.15
C ALA A 71 -38.03 -12.86 -2.45
N THR A 72 -38.76 -12.69 -3.55
CA THR A 72 -38.20 -12.39 -4.87
C THR A 72 -38.96 -11.22 -5.49
N ALA A 73 -38.26 -10.34 -6.20
CA ALA A 73 -38.87 -9.24 -6.95
C ALA A 73 -37.99 -8.84 -8.14
N GLN A 74 -38.56 -8.22 -9.17
CA GLN A 74 -37.75 -7.59 -10.23
C GLN A 74 -37.12 -6.29 -9.72
N THR A 75 -37.93 -5.48 -9.04
CA THR A 75 -37.51 -4.25 -8.35
C THR A 75 -38.30 -4.09 -7.06
N VAL A 76 -37.74 -3.38 -6.09
CA VAL A 76 -38.41 -3.05 -4.83
C VAL A 76 -38.26 -1.57 -4.54
N THR A 77 -39.38 -0.87 -4.37
CA THR A 77 -39.41 0.55 -4.01
C THR A 77 -40.17 0.76 -2.71
N LEU A 78 -39.53 1.39 -1.72
CA LEU A 78 -40.14 1.78 -0.46
C LEU A 78 -40.36 3.28 -0.44
N ASP A 79 -41.57 3.73 -0.16
CA ASP A 79 -41.86 5.13 0.13
C ASP A 79 -41.39 5.54 1.53
N ALA A 80 -41.36 6.84 1.80
CA ALA A 80 -40.82 7.41 3.05
C ALA A 80 -41.54 6.95 4.33
N SER A 81 -42.76 6.44 4.23
CA SER A 81 -43.56 5.93 5.35
C SER A 81 -43.59 4.39 5.44
N ALA A 82 -42.73 3.72 4.68
CA ALA A 82 -42.64 2.27 4.65
C ALA A 82 -41.41 1.75 5.39
N ASP A 83 -41.59 0.60 6.03
CA ASP A 83 -40.52 -0.18 6.65
C ASP A 83 -40.40 -1.55 5.98
N LEU A 84 -39.18 -2.04 5.82
CA LEU A 84 -38.89 -3.42 5.41
C LEU A 84 -37.89 -4.04 6.38
N THR A 85 -38.21 -5.22 6.89
CA THR A 85 -37.27 -6.03 7.69
C THR A 85 -37.03 -7.39 7.05
N VAL A 86 -35.77 -7.71 6.78
CA VAL A 86 -35.31 -9.03 6.35
C VAL A 86 -34.74 -9.76 7.56
N PHE A 87 -35.39 -10.83 8.02
CA PHE A 87 -34.94 -11.57 9.21
C PHE A 87 -33.73 -12.48 8.92
N GLN A 88 -33.01 -12.85 9.98
CA GLN A 88 -31.86 -13.74 9.88
C GLN A 88 -32.21 -15.07 9.20
N GLY A 89 -31.34 -15.49 8.27
CA GLY A 89 -31.54 -16.70 7.47
C GLY A 89 -32.59 -16.58 6.37
N ARG A 90 -33.09 -15.37 6.08
CA ARG A 90 -34.02 -15.06 4.99
C ARG A 90 -33.31 -14.29 3.89
N ILE A 91 -33.82 -14.43 2.67
CA ILE A 91 -33.26 -13.80 1.48
C ILE A 91 -34.33 -12.91 0.85
N LEU A 92 -33.94 -11.68 0.49
CA LEU A 92 -34.61 -10.87 -0.52
C LEU A 92 -33.77 -10.88 -1.78
N GLU A 93 -34.24 -11.56 -2.81
CA GLU A 93 -33.59 -11.63 -4.13
C GLU A 93 -34.25 -10.64 -5.08
N VAL A 94 -33.43 -9.76 -5.68
CA VAL A 94 -33.87 -8.75 -6.63
C VAL A 94 -33.11 -8.89 -7.94
N GLU A 95 -33.81 -9.24 -9.02
CA GLU A 95 -33.22 -9.38 -10.36
C GLU A 95 -33.70 -8.23 -11.25
N THR A 96 -32.89 -7.17 -11.33
CA THR A 96 -33.25 -5.95 -12.05
C THR A 96 -33.01 -6.08 -13.55
N VAL A 97 -33.88 -5.43 -14.33
CA VAL A 97 -33.73 -5.28 -15.79
C VAL A 97 -33.00 -3.98 -16.16
N GLN A 98 -32.50 -3.91 -17.39
CA GLN A 98 -31.84 -2.70 -17.92
C GLN A 98 -32.63 -1.42 -17.58
N PHE A 99 -31.90 -0.39 -17.15
CA PHE A 99 -32.43 0.96 -16.85
C PHE A 99 -33.37 1.08 -15.64
N SER A 100 -33.46 0.07 -14.78
CA SER A 100 -34.19 0.16 -13.51
C SER A 100 -33.23 0.25 -12.31
N ASN A 101 -33.75 0.50 -11.10
CA ASN A 101 -32.98 0.32 -9.87
C ASN A 101 -33.46 -0.98 -9.22
N GLY A 102 -32.56 -1.78 -8.67
CA GLY A 102 -32.93 -3.01 -7.95
C GLY A 102 -33.76 -2.68 -6.71
N LEU A 103 -33.11 -2.06 -5.73
CA LEU A 103 -33.74 -1.63 -4.48
C LEU A 103 -33.68 -0.11 -4.36
N THR A 104 -34.84 0.54 -4.21
CA THR A 104 -34.95 1.97 -3.94
C THR A 104 -35.59 2.18 -2.56
N ASN A 105 -34.86 2.80 -1.65
CA ASN A 105 -35.31 3.04 -0.28
C ASN A 105 -35.53 4.52 0.00
N TYR A 106 -36.77 4.97 0.13
CA TYR A 106 -37.09 6.28 0.72
C TYR A 106 -37.45 6.19 2.21
N GLY A 107 -37.75 4.99 2.72
CA GLY A 107 -38.22 4.73 4.07
C GLY A 107 -37.14 4.15 4.98
N TYR A 108 -37.46 3.04 5.64
CA TYR A 108 -36.62 2.43 6.67
C TYR A 108 -36.40 0.94 6.40
N ILE A 109 -35.14 0.52 6.28
CA ILE A 109 -34.79 -0.89 6.04
C ILE A 109 -33.92 -1.41 7.18
N ILE A 110 -34.30 -2.56 7.76
CA ILE A 110 -33.45 -3.38 8.61
C ILE A 110 -33.14 -4.69 7.88
N ASN A 111 -31.86 -4.94 7.62
CA ASN A 111 -31.38 -6.24 7.15
C ASN A 111 -30.69 -6.99 8.28
N MET A 112 -31.19 -8.18 8.62
CA MET A 112 -30.54 -9.18 9.46
C MET A 112 -30.29 -10.50 8.70
N GLY A 113 -30.82 -10.60 7.47
CA GLY A 113 -30.68 -11.74 6.57
C GLY A 113 -29.76 -11.40 5.41
N THR A 114 -30.15 -11.80 4.20
CA THR A 114 -29.43 -11.52 2.96
C THR A 114 -30.30 -10.69 2.02
N ILE A 115 -29.75 -9.60 1.48
CA ILE A 115 -30.32 -8.89 0.33
C ILE A 115 -29.38 -9.15 -0.85
N GLN A 116 -29.88 -9.83 -1.88
CA GLN A 116 -29.14 -10.12 -3.11
C GLN A 116 -29.74 -9.32 -4.26
N ILE A 117 -28.91 -8.53 -4.94
CA ILE A 117 -29.32 -7.71 -6.06
C ILE A 117 -28.42 -8.04 -7.25
N SER A 118 -29.02 -8.48 -8.35
CA SER A 118 -28.28 -8.79 -9.57
C SER A 118 -28.95 -8.21 -10.81
N SER A 119 -28.18 -8.05 -11.89
CA SER A 119 -28.74 -7.75 -13.21
C SER A 119 -28.04 -8.51 -14.32
N PRO A 120 -28.65 -9.58 -14.85
CA PRO A 120 -28.02 -10.28 -15.96
C PRO A 120 -28.01 -9.45 -17.26
N SER A 121 -28.69 -8.29 -17.31
CA SER A 121 -29.06 -7.64 -18.57
C SER A 121 -28.36 -6.33 -18.90
N GLY A 122 -27.62 -5.62 -18.03
CA GLY A 122 -26.79 -4.51 -18.55
C GLY A 122 -26.28 -3.43 -17.61
N SER A 123 -25.62 -2.45 -18.23
CA SER A 123 -24.63 -1.52 -17.65
C SER A 123 -25.18 -0.20 -17.08
N ASN A 124 -26.50 -0.01 -16.97
CA ASN A 124 -27.12 1.30 -16.68
C ASN A 124 -28.16 1.29 -15.54
N ASN A 125 -28.09 0.31 -14.65
CA ASN A 125 -28.92 0.25 -13.44
C ASN A 125 -28.12 0.53 -12.18
N THR A 126 -28.82 0.90 -11.11
CA THR A 126 -28.24 0.94 -9.75
C THR A 126 -28.76 -0.26 -8.97
N GLY A 127 -27.88 -1.04 -8.35
CA GLY A 127 -28.27 -2.14 -7.48
C GLY A 127 -29.10 -1.62 -6.30
N PHE A 128 -28.51 -0.76 -5.47
CA PHE A 128 -29.19 -0.18 -4.31
C PHE A 128 -29.09 1.35 -4.30
N LEU A 129 -30.24 2.01 -4.38
CA LEU A 129 -30.44 3.44 -4.22
C LEU A 129 -31.06 3.77 -2.86
N ASN A 130 -30.27 4.35 -1.94
CA ASN A 130 -30.74 4.71 -0.61
C ASN A 130 -30.96 6.22 -0.46
N TYR A 131 -32.20 6.63 -0.23
CA TYR A 131 -32.62 7.98 0.16
C TYR A 131 -33.07 8.07 1.63
N GLY A 132 -33.42 6.93 2.23
CA GLY A 132 -33.92 6.83 3.60
C GLY A 132 -32.87 6.34 4.60
N THR A 133 -33.31 5.52 5.54
CA THR A 133 -32.44 4.90 6.55
C THR A 133 -32.25 3.43 6.26
N PHE A 134 -30.99 2.98 6.25
CA PHE A 134 -30.63 1.57 6.06
C PHE A 134 -29.73 1.09 7.20
N TYR A 135 -30.16 0.02 7.88
CA TYR A 135 -29.39 -0.70 8.89
C TYR A 135 -29.11 -2.13 8.44
N ASN A 136 -27.85 -2.46 8.16
CA ASN A 136 -27.42 -3.83 7.96
C ASN A 136 -26.91 -4.42 9.29
N ARG A 137 -27.78 -5.03 10.08
CA ARG A 137 -27.49 -5.53 11.44
C ARG A 137 -27.00 -6.98 11.42
N GLY A 138 -25.75 -7.18 11.03
CA GLY A 138 -25.15 -8.51 10.87
C GLY A 138 -25.66 -9.29 9.66
N GLY A 139 -26.44 -8.66 8.78
CA GLY A 139 -26.87 -9.22 7.52
C GLY A 139 -25.81 -9.13 6.42
N VAL A 140 -26.14 -9.66 5.25
CA VAL A 140 -25.34 -9.60 4.03
C VAL A 140 -26.10 -8.79 2.98
N VAL A 141 -25.41 -7.86 2.33
CA VAL A 141 -25.88 -7.18 1.12
C VAL A 141 -24.92 -7.56 0.00
N GLU A 142 -25.42 -8.26 -1.01
CA GLU A 142 -24.64 -8.69 -2.18
C GLU A 142 -25.20 -7.98 -3.40
N ILE A 143 -24.35 -7.26 -4.14
CA ILE A 143 -24.73 -6.53 -5.35
C ILE A 143 -23.79 -6.93 -6.47
N SER A 144 -24.32 -7.55 -7.52
CA SER A 144 -23.51 -8.02 -8.64
C SER A 144 -24.12 -7.70 -10.01
N GLN A 145 -23.29 -7.67 -11.05
CA GLN A 145 -23.76 -7.57 -12.44
C GLN A 145 -24.57 -6.30 -12.78
N VAL A 146 -24.52 -5.26 -11.94
CA VAL A 146 -25.21 -3.97 -12.18
C VAL A 146 -24.27 -2.92 -12.80
N GLY A 147 -24.84 -1.80 -13.23
CA GLY A 147 -24.08 -0.63 -13.68
C GLY A 147 -23.43 0.15 -12.55
N LEU A 148 -24.18 0.41 -11.48
CA LEU A 148 -23.77 1.08 -10.24
C LEU A 148 -24.14 0.19 -9.06
N GLY A 149 -23.21 -0.04 -8.12
CA GLY A 149 -23.46 -0.94 -6.99
C GLY A 149 -24.45 -0.34 -5.99
N TYR A 150 -23.91 0.47 -5.07
CA TYR A 150 -24.60 1.09 -3.97
C TYR A 150 -24.49 2.61 -4.05
N ARG A 151 -25.61 3.33 -3.90
CA ARG A 151 -25.63 4.79 -3.84
C ARG A 151 -26.42 5.31 -2.64
N ASN A 152 -25.71 5.91 -1.68
CA ASN A 152 -26.26 6.59 -0.51
C ASN A 152 -26.45 8.07 -0.82
N TYR A 153 -27.68 8.50 -1.11
CA TYR A 153 -28.00 9.86 -1.53
C TYR A 153 -28.03 10.85 -0.38
N THR A 154 -28.12 12.14 -0.73
CA THR A 154 -28.25 13.24 0.24
C THR A 154 -29.39 13.01 1.22
N ALA A 155 -29.13 13.26 2.51
CA ALA A 155 -30.04 13.04 3.65
C ALA A 155 -30.32 11.57 4.01
N ALA A 156 -29.84 10.61 3.23
CA ALA A 156 -29.89 9.21 3.60
C ALA A 156 -28.91 8.91 4.74
N THR A 157 -29.17 7.83 5.48
CA THR A 157 -28.24 7.28 6.47
C THR A 157 -28.05 5.80 6.22
N THR A 158 -26.80 5.35 6.30
CA THR A 158 -26.44 3.94 6.18
C THR A 158 -25.56 3.55 7.36
N THR A 159 -25.95 2.48 8.07
CA THR A 159 -25.11 1.86 9.10
C THR A 159 -24.94 0.38 8.75
N ASN A 160 -23.70 -0.01 8.49
CA ASN A 160 -23.31 -1.39 8.23
C ASN A 160 -22.66 -2.00 9.49
N ASP A 161 -23.30 -3.02 10.05
CA ASP A 161 -22.81 -3.89 11.13
C ASP A 161 -22.72 -5.35 10.64
N GLY A 162 -22.63 -5.55 9.32
CA GLY A 162 -22.57 -6.85 8.65
C GLY A 162 -21.64 -6.82 7.45
N ILE A 163 -22.01 -7.50 6.38
CA ILE A 163 -21.22 -7.58 5.14
C ILE A 163 -21.94 -6.80 4.04
N ILE A 164 -21.19 -5.95 3.33
CA ILE A 164 -21.60 -5.39 2.03
C ILE A 164 -20.58 -5.84 1.00
N GLU A 165 -21.03 -6.60 0.01
CA GLU A 165 -20.24 -7.16 -1.07
C GLU A 165 -20.73 -6.59 -2.40
N ILE A 166 -19.83 -6.02 -3.20
CA ILE A 166 -20.15 -5.50 -4.53
C ILE A 166 -19.11 -6.02 -5.52
N HIS A 167 -19.55 -6.73 -6.55
CA HIS A 167 -18.65 -7.34 -7.51
C HIS A 167 -19.23 -7.43 -8.92
N ASP A 168 -18.40 -7.81 -9.90
CA ASP A 168 -18.81 -8.10 -11.27
C ASP A 168 -19.62 -6.99 -11.96
N LEU A 169 -19.31 -5.71 -11.69
CA LEU A 169 -20.06 -4.59 -12.27
C LEU A 169 -19.78 -4.41 -13.76
N TYR A 170 -20.83 -4.18 -14.55
CA TYR A 170 -20.75 -4.00 -16.01
C TYR A 170 -20.84 -2.55 -16.47
N GLY A 171 -21.02 -1.60 -15.55
CA GLY A 171 -21.15 -0.17 -15.86
C GLY A 171 -19.87 0.46 -16.40
N VAL A 172 -19.97 1.24 -17.48
CA VAL A 172 -18.90 2.15 -17.91
C VAL A 172 -19.09 3.50 -17.21
N GLY A 173 -18.08 3.95 -16.48
CA GLY A 173 -18.01 5.30 -15.91
C GLY A 173 -18.74 5.50 -14.58
N GLY A 174 -19.50 4.50 -14.12
CA GLY A 174 -20.14 4.48 -12.82
C GLY A 174 -19.17 4.27 -11.65
N GLY A 175 -19.68 4.33 -10.41
CA GLY A 175 -18.94 3.90 -9.22
C GLY A 175 -19.60 2.76 -8.48
N CYS A 176 -18.83 2.06 -7.64
CA CYS A 176 -19.29 0.87 -6.94
C CYS A 176 -20.06 1.24 -5.66
N LEU A 177 -19.46 2.09 -4.82
CA LEU A 177 -20.11 2.68 -3.65
C LEU A 177 -20.00 4.20 -3.73
N SER A 178 -21.12 4.87 -3.97
CA SER A 178 -21.18 6.34 -3.99
C SER A 178 -21.90 6.85 -2.73
N ASN A 179 -21.18 7.60 -1.90
CA ASN A 179 -21.71 8.26 -0.72
C ASN A 179 -21.89 9.78 -0.93
N MET A 180 -23.08 10.27 -0.60
CA MET A 180 -23.46 11.69 -0.65
C MET A 180 -24.07 12.17 0.67
N SER A 181 -23.99 11.35 1.74
CA SER A 181 -24.55 11.63 3.06
C SER A 181 -23.77 10.90 4.16
N GLU A 182 -24.41 10.48 5.25
CA GLU A 182 -23.79 9.72 6.33
C GLU A 182 -23.76 8.23 6.04
N PHE A 183 -22.56 7.66 6.08
CA PHE A 183 -22.31 6.23 5.97
C PHE A 183 -21.36 5.80 7.08
N THR A 184 -21.76 4.81 7.87
CA THR A 184 -20.95 4.23 8.94
C THR A 184 -20.76 2.73 8.70
N ASN A 185 -19.50 2.30 8.61
CA ASN A 185 -19.10 0.90 8.64
C ASN A 185 -18.61 0.59 10.06
N GLU A 186 -19.42 -0.12 10.84
CA GLU A 186 -19.19 -0.40 12.26
C GLU A 186 -18.01 -1.34 12.50
N LYS A 187 -17.56 -1.40 13.75
CA LYS A 187 -16.47 -2.30 14.14
C LYS A 187 -16.86 -3.76 13.93
N GLY A 188 -16.06 -4.48 13.15
CA GLY A 188 -16.30 -5.89 12.81
C GLY A 188 -17.17 -6.08 11.56
N ALA A 189 -17.71 -5.00 10.99
CA ALA A 189 -18.37 -5.02 9.70
C ALA A 189 -17.34 -5.00 8.56
N THR A 190 -17.72 -5.55 7.41
CA THR A 190 -16.86 -5.66 6.22
C THR A 190 -17.56 -5.05 5.01
N ILE A 191 -16.77 -4.33 4.20
CA ILE A 191 -17.12 -3.91 2.85
C ILE A 191 -16.08 -4.51 1.91
N GLU A 192 -16.50 -5.34 0.97
CA GLU A 192 -15.64 -6.04 0.02
C GLU A 192 -16.04 -5.69 -1.42
N LEU A 193 -15.09 -5.18 -2.19
CA LEU A 193 -15.32 -4.63 -3.53
C LEU A 193 -14.29 -5.22 -4.51
N TYR A 194 -14.73 -6.03 -5.48
CA TYR A 194 -13.80 -6.75 -6.36
C TYR A 194 -14.35 -7.04 -7.76
N ASN A 195 -13.45 -7.35 -8.70
CA ASN A 195 -13.78 -7.61 -10.12
C ASN A 195 -14.70 -6.54 -10.74
N LEU A 196 -14.40 -5.28 -10.43
CA LEU A 196 -15.20 -4.13 -10.84
C LEU A 196 -14.72 -3.72 -12.24
N GLY A 197 -15.62 -3.73 -13.22
CA GLY A 197 -15.32 -3.48 -14.64
C GLY A 197 -14.81 -2.06 -14.94
N LEU A 198 -15.36 -1.38 -15.95
CA LEU A 198 -14.88 -0.06 -16.39
C LEU A 198 -15.42 1.10 -15.52
N THR A 199 -15.21 1.05 -14.21
CA THR A 199 -15.68 2.08 -13.27
C THR A 199 -14.69 3.26 -13.16
N SER A 200 -15.21 4.48 -12.93
CA SER A 200 -14.36 5.67 -12.75
C SER A 200 -13.77 5.75 -11.35
N TYR A 201 -14.43 5.16 -10.37
CA TYR A 201 -14.02 5.14 -8.97
C TYR A 201 -14.70 3.97 -8.27
N ILE A 202 -14.05 3.35 -7.28
CA ILE A 202 -14.64 2.22 -6.55
C ILE A 202 -15.51 2.76 -5.41
N ILE A 203 -14.91 3.52 -4.49
CA ILE A 203 -15.63 4.28 -3.48
C ILE A 203 -15.51 5.77 -3.81
N SER A 204 -16.63 6.50 -3.79
CA SER A 204 -16.58 7.96 -3.87
C SER A 204 -17.41 8.67 -2.81
N ASN A 205 -16.86 9.77 -2.30
CA ASN A 205 -17.51 10.73 -1.40
C ASN A 205 -17.59 12.10 -2.10
N PHE A 206 -18.79 12.50 -2.54
CA PHE A 206 -18.93 13.54 -3.57
C PHE A 206 -19.35 14.93 -3.10
N THR A 207 -20.14 15.03 -2.03
CA THR A 207 -20.82 16.29 -1.67
C THR A 207 -20.48 16.68 -0.25
N THR A 208 -20.64 17.96 0.09
CA THR A 208 -20.76 18.37 1.50
C THR A 208 -22.24 18.36 1.91
N PRO A 209 -22.62 17.72 3.04
CA PRO A 209 -21.78 17.14 4.10
C PRO A 209 -21.67 15.60 4.06
N ALA A 210 -21.21 15.00 2.96
CA ALA A 210 -21.01 13.54 2.91
C ALA A 210 -19.90 13.11 3.88
N ASN A 211 -20.26 12.30 4.87
CA ASN A 211 -19.37 11.78 5.90
C ASN A 211 -19.34 10.26 5.81
N PHE A 212 -18.14 9.70 5.67
CA PHE A 212 -17.91 8.28 5.71
C PHE A 212 -17.08 7.94 6.95
N TYR A 213 -17.60 7.09 7.84
CA TYR A 213 -16.92 6.62 9.04
C TYR A 213 -16.61 5.14 8.90
N ASN A 214 -15.33 4.77 8.88
CA ASN A 214 -14.90 3.38 8.86
C ASN A 214 -14.31 2.98 10.22
N HIS A 215 -15.03 2.12 10.93
CA HIS A 215 -14.57 1.40 12.13
C HIS A 215 -14.25 -0.07 11.86
N GLY A 216 -14.72 -0.61 10.72
CA GLY A 216 -14.53 -1.99 10.30
C GLY A 216 -13.48 -2.17 9.20
N GLU A 217 -13.68 -3.18 8.36
CA GLU A 217 -12.79 -3.51 7.25
C GLU A 217 -13.38 -3.04 5.91
N ILE A 218 -12.52 -2.45 5.07
CA ILE A 218 -12.81 -2.16 3.66
C ILE A 218 -11.70 -2.83 2.85
N ASP A 219 -12.06 -3.77 2.00
CA ASP A 219 -11.15 -4.42 1.06
C ASP A 219 -11.56 -4.13 -0.38
N ILE A 220 -10.57 -3.74 -1.17
CA ILE A 220 -10.71 -3.40 -2.58
C ILE A 220 -9.60 -4.13 -3.32
N HIS A 221 -9.94 -5.09 -4.17
CA HIS A 221 -8.95 -5.90 -4.89
C HIS A 221 -9.43 -6.31 -6.30
N ASP A 222 -8.52 -6.82 -7.13
CA ASP A 222 -8.79 -7.32 -8.48
C ASP A 222 -9.52 -6.31 -9.40
N CYS A 223 -9.22 -5.01 -9.27
CA CYS A 223 -9.85 -3.92 -10.02
C CYS A 223 -8.93 -3.38 -11.13
N LEU A 224 -8.30 -4.31 -11.85
CA LEU A 224 -7.20 -4.06 -12.78
C LEU A 224 -7.61 -3.33 -14.08
N SER A 225 -8.90 -3.27 -14.43
CA SER A 225 -9.35 -2.77 -15.74
C SER A 225 -9.51 -1.26 -15.88
N MET A 226 -9.00 -0.44 -14.94
CA MET A 226 -9.57 0.91 -14.76
C MET A 226 -8.59 2.07 -14.95
N THR A 227 -9.07 3.13 -15.63
CA THR A 227 -8.52 4.49 -15.48
C THR A 227 -8.91 5.14 -14.14
N GLY A 228 -9.72 4.46 -13.35
CA GLY A 228 -10.38 4.98 -12.16
C GLY A 228 -9.58 4.88 -10.86
N GLU A 229 -10.07 5.59 -9.85
CA GLU A 229 -9.50 5.60 -8.50
C GLU A 229 -10.07 4.48 -7.61
N GLY A 230 -9.27 3.94 -6.68
CA GLY A 230 -9.79 3.05 -5.63
C GLY A 230 -10.76 3.82 -4.74
N ILE A 231 -10.26 4.76 -3.95
CA ILE A 231 -11.09 5.64 -3.14
C ILE A 231 -10.91 7.09 -3.61
N GLN A 232 -12.01 7.76 -3.93
CA GLN A 232 -12.05 9.17 -4.33
C GLN A 232 -12.86 10.01 -3.32
N ILE A 233 -12.24 11.05 -2.76
CA ILE A 233 -12.89 11.99 -1.86
C ILE A 233 -12.86 13.35 -2.54
N THR A 234 -13.86 13.62 -3.38
CA THR A 234 -13.95 14.90 -4.10
C THR A 234 -14.34 16.02 -3.14
N GLU A 235 -15.32 15.75 -2.28
CA GLU A 235 -15.78 16.63 -1.21
C GLU A 235 -16.09 15.81 0.06
N GLY A 236 -16.41 16.51 1.15
CA GLY A 236 -16.82 15.86 2.40
C GLY A 236 -15.65 15.31 3.20
N VAL A 237 -15.97 14.40 4.13
CA VAL A 237 -14.99 13.84 5.08
C VAL A 237 -15.05 12.32 5.06
N PHE A 238 -13.89 11.69 4.82
CA PHE A 238 -13.70 10.26 5.03
C PHE A 238 -12.82 10.05 6.26
N ARG A 239 -13.29 9.25 7.21
CA ARG A 239 -12.58 8.91 8.43
C ARG A 239 -12.33 7.42 8.51
N ASN A 240 -11.07 7.05 8.61
CA ASN A 240 -10.67 5.71 9.01
C ASN A 240 -10.33 5.75 10.50
N GLU A 241 -11.23 5.26 11.34
CA GLU A 241 -11.09 5.33 12.79
C GLU A 241 -10.07 4.30 13.29
N ILE A 242 -9.75 4.31 14.59
CA ILE A 242 -8.60 3.57 15.13
C ILE A 242 -8.66 2.04 14.91
N ASP A 243 -9.86 1.48 14.89
CA ASP A 243 -10.11 0.05 14.61
C ASP A 243 -10.22 -0.22 13.10
N GLY A 244 -10.35 0.82 12.28
CA GLY A 244 -10.61 0.71 10.86
C GLY A 244 -9.39 0.24 10.06
N VAL A 245 -9.64 -0.66 9.12
CA VAL A 245 -8.65 -1.15 8.15
C VAL A 245 -9.17 -0.90 6.74
N ILE A 246 -8.33 -0.29 5.91
CA ILE A 246 -8.60 -0.07 4.49
C ILE A 246 -7.46 -0.72 3.69
N ARG A 247 -7.80 -1.63 2.79
CA ARG A 247 -6.87 -2.21 1.82
C ARG A 247 -7.32 -1.84 0.41
N VAL A 248 -6.38 -1.33 -0.38
CA VAL A 248 -6.58 -1.00 -1.78
C VAL A 248 -5.49 -1.69 -2.58
N ILE A 249 -5.86 -2.76 -3.27
CA ILE A 249 -4.96 -3.67 -3.95
C ILE A 249 -5.36 -3.67 -5.43
N GLU A 250 -4.37 -3.61 -6.33
CA GLU A 250 -4.60 -3.88 -7.76
C GLU A 250 -5.61 -2.94 -8.43
N THR A 251 -5.50 -1.63 -8.18
CA THR A 251 -6.33 -0.60 -8.84
C THR A 251 -5.62 -0.02 -10.07
N GLY A 252 -6.35 0.20 -11.16
CA GLY A 252 -5.74 0.55 -12.45
C GLY A 252 -5.13 1.97 -12.59
N ASN A 253 -5.52 2.99 -11.81
CA ASN A 253 -4.88 4.32 -11.86
C ASN A 253 -4.37 4.82 -10.50
N THR A 254 -5.23 5.32 -9.62
CA THR A 254 -4.81 5.84 -8.31
C THR A 254 -5.47 5.04 -7.19
N GLY A 255 -4.69 4.54 -6.23
CA GLY A 255 -5.26 3.80 -5.10
C GLY A 255 -6.18 4.69 -4.24
N PHE A 256 -5.70 5.87 -3.85
CA PHE A 256 -6.40 6.77 -2.95
C PHE A 256 -6.26 8.24 -3.37
N PHE A 257 -7.36 8.89 -3.72
CA PHE A 257 -7.42 10.27 -4.20
C PHE A 257 -8.25 11.16 -3.26
N VAL A 258 -7.63 12.24 -2.77
CA VAL A 258 -8.28 13.30 -2.01
C VAL A 258 -8.33 14.55 -2.89
N GLY A 259 -9.51 14.88 -3.42
CA GLY A 259 -9.76 16.09 -4.20
C GLY A 259 -9.65 17.37 -3.35
N THR A 260 -9.59 18.53 -4.00
CA THR A 260 -9.27 19.82 -3.37
C THR A 260 -10.15 20.18 -2.17
N ASN A 261 -11.43 19.81 -2.20
CA ASN A 261 -12.39 20.07 -1.12
C ASN A 261 -12.60 18.85 -0.21
N GLY A 262 -11.92 17.74 -0.49
CA GLY A 262 -12.00 16.51 0.27
C GLY A 262 -11.12 16.57 1.52
N THR A 263 -11.56 15.89 2.57
CA THR A 263 -10.78 15.66 3.79
C THR A 263 -10.68 14.17 4.08
N PHE A 264 -9.45 13.66 4.23
CA PHE A 264 -9.20 12.33 4.76
C PHE A 264 -8.55 12.40 6.14
N ARG A 265 -9.08 11.63 7.09
CA ARG A 265 -8.52 11.48 8.44
C ARG A 265 -8.28 10.00 8.73
N ASN A 266 -7.02 9.65 8.97
CA ASN A 266 -6.63 8.29 9.30
C ASN A 266 -6.14 8.18 10.74
N SER A 267 -6.85 7.39 11.54
CA SER A 267 -6.46 6.93 12.88
C SER A 267 -6.19 5.43 12.92
N GLY A 268 -6.67 4.67 11.93
CA GLY A 268 -6.46 3.23 11.77
C GLY A 268 -5.38 2.88 10.73
N GLN A 269 -5.61 1.82 9.95
CA GLN A 269 -4.67 1.34 8.93
C GLN A 269 -5.17 1.62 7.51
N LEU A 270 -4.30 2.18 6.67
CA LEU A 270 -4.47 2.32 5.22
C LEU A 270 -3.31 1.61 4.52
N GLN A 271 -3.63 0.61 3.72
CA GLN A 271 -2.67 -0.20 2.96
C GLN A 271 -2.99 -0.11 1.47
N ILE A 272 -2.00 0.27 0.67
CA ILE A 272 -2.15 0.45 -0.78
C ILE A 272 -1.07 -0.35 -1.50
N HIS A 273 -1.46 -1.21 -2.43
CA HIS A 273 -0.55 -2.12 -3.12
C HIS A 273 -0.89 -2.24 -4.61
N TYR A 274 0.13 -2.38 -5.45
CA TYR A 274 -0.03 -2.74 -6.87
C TYR A 274 -0.96 -1.79 -7.64
N THR A 275 -0.80 -0.49 -7.46
CA THR A 275 -1.60 0.50 -8.19
C THR A 275 -0.95 0.90 -9.50
N GLY A 276 -1.75 1.26 -10.49
CA GLY A 276 -1.27 1.68 -11.81
C GLY A 276 -0.37 2.91 -11.74
N ASN A 277 -0.93 4.11 -11.72
CA ASN A 277 -0.13 5.35 -11.73
C ASN A 277 0.34 5.75 -10.32
N LEU A 278 -0.61 6.02 -9.41
CA LEU A 278 -0.34 6.64 -8.11
C LEU A 278 -0.82 5.75 -6.97
N GLY A 279 -0.08 5.72 -5.87
CA GLY A 279 -0.59 5.17 -4.62
C GLY A 279 -1.61 6.12 -4.01
N ILE A 280 -1.14 7.31 -3.63
CA ILE A 280 -1.92 8.37 -3.00
C ILE A 280 -1.76 9.67 -3.80
N LEU A 281 -2.89 10.30 -4.15
CA LEU A 281 -2.94 11.67 -4.67
C LEU A 281 -3.69 12.57 -3.66
N ALA A 282 -2.98 13.46 -2.99
CA ALA A 282 -3.55 14.42 -2.05
C ALA A 282 -3.58 15.82 -2.68
N ASN A 283 -4.71 16.19 -3.28
CA ASN A 283 -5.01 17.56 -3.72
C ASN A 283 -5.79 18.36 -2.67
N GLY A 284 -6.45 17.69 -1.72
CA GLY A 284 -7.12 18.29 -0.56
C GLY A 284 -6.34 18.09 0.74
N PHE A 285 -7.08 17.94 1.84
CA PHE A 285 -6.51 17.87 3.19
C PHE A 285 -6.46 16.43 3.71
N MET A 286 -5.26 15.95 4.03
CA MET A 286 -5.03 14.63 4.57
C MET A 286 -4.33 14.71 5.93
N VAL A 287 -4.88 14.03 6.93
CA VAL A 287 -4.27 13.91 8.26
C VAL A 287 -4.10 12.44 8.62
N ASN A 288 -2.86 12.06 8.90
CA ASN A 288 -2.54 10.78 9.53
C ASN A 288 -2.30 11.03 11.02
N HIS A 289 -3.27 10.68 11.87
CA HIS A 289 -3.19 10.85 13.31
C HIS A 289 -2.11 9.97 13.93
N GLN A 290 -1.81 10.20 15.22
CA GLN A 290 -0.68 9.53 15.89
C GLN A 290 -0.80 7.99 15.90
N SER A 291 -2.01 7.45 16.01
CA SER A 291 -2.28 6.01 15.91
C SER A 291 -2.29 5.50 14.47
N GLY A 292 -2.44 6.40 13.50
CA GLY A 292 -2.61 6.07 12.10
C GLY A 292 -1.36 5.45 11.49
N PHE A 293 -1.59 4.43 10.67
CA PHE A 293 -0.59 3.75 9.87
C PHE A 293 -0.99 3.82 8.39
N ILE A 294 -0.10 4.34 7.56
CA ILE A 294 -0.25 4.37 6.11
C ILE A 294 0.94 3.63 5.51
N PHE A 295 0.67 2.61 4.72
CA PHE A 295 1.65 1.89 3.92
C PHE A 295 1.22 1.89 2.47
N SER A 296 2.13 2.25 1.57
CA SER A 296 1.87 2.21 0.13
C SER A 296 3.07 1.67 -0.63
N SER A 297 2.82 0.74 -1.55
CA SER A 297 3.87 -0.01 -2.23
C SER A 297 3.51 -0.43 -3.65
N ASN A 298 4.52 -0.77 -4.46
CA ASN A 298 4.36 -1.33 -5.80
C ASN A 298 3.48 -0.47 -6.72
N THR A 299 3.72 0.84 -6.75
CA THR A 299 2.99 1.77 -7.63
C THR A 299 3.80 2.01 -8.89
N ALA A 300 3.20 2.07 -10.09
CA ALA A 300 4.02 2.16 -11.31
C ALA A 300 4.66 3.54 -11.54
N SER A 301 4.17 4.61 -10.89
CA SER A 301 4.82 5.93 -10.93
C SER A 301 5.20 6.46 -9.55
N HIS A 302 4.26 7.08 -8.83
CA HIS A 302 4.55 7.72 -7.53
C HIS A 302 3.78 7.04 -6.40
N VAL A 303 4.42 6.87 -5.24
CA VAL A 303 3.71 6.33 -4.06
C VAL A 303 2.80 7.40 -3.48
N ILE A 304 3.34 8.61 -3.28
CA ILE A 304 2.59 9.76 -2.76
C ILE A 304 2.83 10.97 -3.67
N MET A 305 1.75 11.59 -4.11
CA MET A 305 1.74 12.90 -4.75
C MET A 305 0.94 13.89 -3.92
N VAL A 306 1.56 14.98 -3.49
CA VAL A 306 0.89 16.13 -2.88
C VAL A 306 0.77 17.20 -3.95
N GLY A 307 -0.44 17.42 -4.46
CA GLY A 307 -0.66 18.43 -5.51
C GLY A 307 -0.52 19.86 -4.97
N ASN A 308 -0.56 20.85 -5.86
CA ASN A 308 -0.31 22.27 -5.53
C ASN A 308 -1.21 22.83 -4.41
N TYR A 309 -2.43 22.31 -4.27
CA TYR A 309 -3.39 22.72 -3.23
C TYR A 309 -3.48 21.72 -2.07
N GLY A 310 -2.74 20.62 -2.18
CA GLY A 310 -2.76 19.52 -1.21
C GLY A 310 -1.99 19.82 0.05
N GLU A 311 -2.48 19.29 1.16
CA GLU A 311 -1.76 19.28 2.42
C GLU A 311 -1.80 17.88 3.06
N ILE A 312 -0.62 17.35 3.42
CA ILE A 312 -0.49 16.17 4.27
C ILE A 312 0.09 16.59 5.63
N ARG A 313 -0.63 16.24 6.71
CA ARG A 313 -0.13 16.31 8.09
C ARG A 313 0.07 14.90 8.64
N ASN A 314 1.32 14.50 8.83
CA ASN A 314 1.68 13.21 9.38
C ASN A 314 2.06 13.30 10.87
N PHE A 315 1.23 12.73 11.74
CA PHE A 315 1.52 12.53 13.17
C PHE A 315 1.81 11.06 13.50
N GLY A 316 1.41 10.13 12.63
CA GLY A 316 1.55 8.68 12.78
C GLY A 316 2.70 8.10 11.97
N GLN A 317 2.46 6.96 11.33
CA GLN A 317 3.43 6.27 10.50
C GLN A 317 3.04 6.34 9.02
N LEU A 318 3.97 6.75 8.17
CA LEU A 318 3.81 6.85 6.73
C LEU A 318 4.99 6.14 6.07
N TYR A 319 4.75 5.00 5.43
CA TYR A 319 5.79 4.17 4.82
C TYR A 319 5.53 4.04 3.32
N THR A 320 6.61 4.19 2.54
CA THR A 320 6.57 4.06 1.08
C THR A 320 7.63 3.05 0.65
N SER A 321 7.25 2.10 -0.20
CA SER A 321 8.16 1.11 -0.77
C SER A 321 7.93 0.91 -2.27
N ALA A 322 8.94 0.40 -2.98
CA ALA A 322 8.84 -0.13 -4.35
C ALA A 322 7.96 0.70 -5.33
N ALA A 323 8.35 1.94 -5.60
CA ALA A 323 7.76 2.77 -6.65
C ALA A 323 8.48 2.59 -7.99
N GLY A 324 7.76 2.66 -9.11
CA GLY A 324 8.37 2.73 -10.44
C GLY A 324 9.16 4.02 -10.67
N PHE A 325 8.84 5.11 -9.96
CA PHE A 325 9.58 6.37 -10.08
C PHE A 325 9.96 7.04 -8.74
N ARG A 326 8.98 7.46 -7.92
CA ARG A 326 9.28 8.22 -6.69
C ARG A 326 8.44 7.78 -5.49
N SER A 327 9.03 7.85 -4.30
CA SER A 327 8.29 7.72 -3.05
C SER A 327 7.42 8.95 -2.77
N LEU A 328 7.92 10.15 -3.08
CA LEU A 328 7.19 11.40 -2.86
C LEU A 328 7.41 12.39 -4.00
N LEU A 329 6.31 12.87 -4.57
CA LEU A 329 6.22 14.08 -5.38
C LEU A 329 5.44 15.14 -4.58
N ASN A 330 6.14 16.11 -4.00
CA ASN A 330 5.52 17.15 -3.17
C ASN A 330 5.52 18.50 -3.87
N GLN A 331 4.33 18.93 -4.33
CA GLN A 331 4.09 20.25 -4.91
C GLN A 331 3.22 21.16 -4.04
N GLY A 332 2.63 20.60 -2.97
CA GLY A 332 1.83 21.32 -1.99
C GLY A 332 2.56 21.48 -0.65
N ILE A 333 1.86 21.14 0.43
CA ILE A 333 2.35 21.25 1.81
C ILE A 333 2.49 19.85 2.42
N PHE A 334 3.72 19.48 2.78
CA PHE A 334 3.99 18.25 3.52
C PHE A 334 4.59 18.56 4.89
N ASN A 335 3.86 18.20 5.95
CA ASN A 335 4.27 18.40 7.34
C ASN A 335 4.41 17.06 8.07
N ASN A 336 5.64 16.67 8.41
CA ASN A 336 5.89 15.54 9.30
C ASN A 336 6.07 16.03 10.74
N TYR A 337 5.07 15.86 11.59
CA TYR A 337 5.02 16.42 12.95
C TYR A 337 5.87 15.64 13.96
N PRO A 338 6.10 16.15 15.19
CA PRO A 338 7.07 15.57 16.11
C PRO A 338 6.97 14.07 16.43
N LYS A 339 5.77 13.50 16.37
CA LYS A 339 5.54 12.05 16.56
C LYS A 339 5.47 11.27 15.24
N GLY A 340 5.40 11.98 14.12
CA GLY A 340 5.37 11.45 12.79
C GLY A 340 6.65 10.68 12.45
N LYS A 341 6.47 9.55 11.77
CA LYS A 341 7.51 8.75 11.15
C LYS A 341 7.24 8.70 9.65
N PHE A 342 8.26 8.98 8.86
CA PHE A 342 8.22 8.87 7.41
C PHE A 342 9.38 8.00 6.93
N LEU A 343 9.07 6.85 6.33
CA LEU A 343 10.03 5.93 5.74
C LEU A 343 9.94 5.96 4.22
N ILE A 344 11.10 6.10 3.59
CA ILE A 344 11.24 6.40 2.16
C ILE A 344 12.24 5.42 1.56
N GLU A 345 11.84 4.67 0.54
CA GLU A 345 12.73 3.74 -0.15
C GLU A 345 13.18 4.24 -1.53
N ASN A 346 12.44 5.19 -2.14
CA ASN A 346 12.75 5.77 -3.44
C ASN A 346 12.97 7.28 -3.38
N SER A 347 13.24 7.89 -4.53
CA SER A 347 13.50 9.33 -4.63
C SER A 347 12.37 10.20 -4.09
N ILE A 348 12.74 11.39 -3.63
CA ILE A 348 11.87 12.52 -3.35
C ILE A 348 12.07 13.57 -4.44
N PHE A 349 10.97 14.09 -4.96
CA PHE A 349 10.93 15.37 -5.66
C PHE A 349 10.08 16.33 -4.85
N SER A 350 10.61 17.49 -4.48
CA SER A 350 9.87 18.52 -3.76
C SER A 350 10.12 19.91 -4.35
N ASP A 351 9.09 20.49 -4.97
CA ASP A 351 8.96 21.91 -5.30
C ASP A 351 7.99 22.65 -4.35
N GLY A 352 7.20 21.92 -3.57
CA GLY A 352 6.33 22.44 -2.53
C GLY A 352 7.02 22.74 -1.19
N TYR A 353 6.21 23.13 -0.19
CA TYR A 353 6.67 23.32 1.18
C TYR A 353 6.82 21.98 1.89
N PHE A 354 8.03 21.67 2.36
CA PHE A 354 8.31 20.46 3.14
C PHE A 354 8.91 20.84 4.49
N ASN A 355 8.18 20.56 5.57
CA ASN A 355 8.65 20.70 6.94
C ASN A 355 8.74 19.35 7.66
N ASN A 356 9.94 18.95 8.05
CA ASN A 356 10.18 17.78 8.89
C ASN A 356 10.42 18.21 10.34
N MET A 357 9.42 18.07 11.19
CA MET A 357 9.56 18.15 12.64
C MET A 357 9.65 16.78 13.30
N GLY A 358 9.39 15.69 12.59
CA GLY A 358 9.32 14.32 13.09
C GLY A 358 10.59 13.52 12.90
N ASN A 359 10.41 12.23 12.58
CA ASN A 359 11.47 11.32 12.19
C ASN A 359 11.29 11.00 10.70
N MET A 360 12.31 11.22 9.90
CA MET A 360 12.37 10.82 8.50
C MET A 360 13.53 9.83 8.31
N THR A 361 13.36 8.81 7.50
CA THR A 361 14.43 7.88 7.12
C THR A 361 14.31 7.58 5.64
N THR A 362 15.41 7.72 4.91
CA THR A 362 15.51 7.37 3.50
C THR A 362 16.57 6.30 3.28
N TYR A 363 16.24 5.31 2.45
CA TYR A 363 17.14 4.29 1.94
C TYR A 363 17.41 4.44 0.43
N PHE A 364 16.96 5.55 -0.18
CA PHE A 364 17.22 5.80 -1.59
C PHE A 364 18.72 5.98 -1.85
N THR A 365 19.28 5.32 -2.85
CA THR A 365 20.73 5.36 -3.17
C THR A 365 21.10 6.42 -4.21
N GLY A 366 20.12 7.04 -4.86
CA GLY A 366 20.33 8.12 -5.82
C GLY A 366 20.26 9.51 -5.18
N THR A 367 20.06 10.52 -6.01
CA THR A 367 19.96 11.92 -5.57
C THR A 367 18.49 12.37 -5.52
N ASN A 368 18.07 12.93 -4.39
CA ASN A 368 16.76 13.58 -4.27
C ASN A 368 16.76 14.92 -5.02
N VAL A 369 15.59 15.36 -5.49
CA VAL A 369 15.43 16.65 -6.17
C VAL A 369 14.63 17.59 -5.29
N ILE A 370 15.32 18.50 -4.61
CA ILE A 370 14.72 19.46 -3.68
C ILE A 370 14.93 20.87 -4.24
N ILE A 371 13.88 21.45 -4.83
CA ILE A 371 13.94 22.78 -5.44
C ILE A 371 13.86 23.86 -4.35
N ASN A 372 12.96 23.68 -3.39
CA ASN A 372 12.83 24.53 -2.22
C ASN A 372 13.39 23.79 -0.99
N PRO A 373 14.40 24.34 -0.28
CA PRO A 373 15.03 23.64 0.83
C PRO A 373 14.04 23.16 1.88
N LEU A 374 14.17 21.89 2.27
CA LEU A 374 13.37 21.25 3.30
C LEU A 374 13.71 21.84 4.67
N ASN A 375 12.68 22.27 5.41
CA ASN A 375 12.86 22.78 6.78
C ASN A 375 12.96 21.61 7.76
N ASN A 376 14.18 21.22 8.13
CA ASN A 376 14.38 20.11 9.07
C ASN A 376 14.51 20.64 10.50
N ASN A 377 13.48 20.43 11.31
CA ASN A 377 13.46 20.69 12.77
C ASN A 377 13.42 19.39 13.60
N GLY A 378 13.50 18.24 12.92
CA GLY A 378 13.42 16.90 13.51
C GLY A 378 14.71 16.11 13.34
N ILE A 379 14.56 14.82 13.03
CA ILE A 379 15.68 13.93 12.74
C ILE A 379 15.48 13.33 11.35
N VAL A 380 16.54 13.34 10.55
CA VAL A 380 16.62 12.67 9.24
C VAL A 380 17.70 11.60 9.33
N GLY A 381 17.36 10.35 9.03
CA GLY A 381 18.32 9.30 8.71
C GLY A 381 18.47 9.20 7.21
N ASP A 382 19.56 9.72 6.67
CA ASP A 382 19.90 9.64 5.24
C ASP A 382 20.91 8.52 5.03
N HIS A 383 20.42 7.30 4.89
CA HIS A 383 21.28 6.11 4.96
C HIS A 383 22.33 6.06 3.84
N ASN A 384 22.08 6.69 2.68
CA ASN A 384 22.97 6.61 1.53
C ASN A 384 23.51 7.99 1.09
N ASP A 385 23.46 9.00 1.96
CA ASP A 385 23.86 10.38 1.62
C ASP A 385 23.16 10.89 0.33
N SER A 386 21.87 10.60 0.23
CA SER A 386 21.02 10.89 -0.93
C SER A 386 20.60 12.35 -1.04
N PHE A 387 20.89 13.16 -0.01
CA PHE A 387 20.68 14.59 0.00
C PHE A 387 21.98 15.39 -0.05
N THR A 388 21.91 16.60 -0.58
CA THR A 388 22.98 17.59 -0.56
C THR A 388 22.79 18.61 0.56
N ALA A 389 23.83 19.38 0.87
CA ALA A 389 23.75 20.42 1.91
C ALA A 389 22.74 21.52 1.57
N SER A 390 22.52 21.83 0.29
CA SER A 390 21.55 22.83 -0.16
C SER A 390 20.10 22.38 -0.05
N ASP A 391 19.86 21.08 0.12
CA ASP A 391 18.50 20.53 0.19
C ASP A 391 17.80 20.87 1.51
N PHE A 392 18.53 21.42 2.49
CA PHE A 392 18.01 21.65 3.83
C PHE A 392 18.24 23.06 4.37
N ASN A 393 17.20 23.58 5.02
CA ASN A 393 17.35 24.49 6.15
C ASN A 393 17.40 23.64 7.43
N ASN A 394 18.60 23.18 7.81
CA ASN A 394 18.76 22.21 8.89
C ASN A 394 18.84 22.88 10.27
N ASN A 395 17.77 22.77 11.07
CA ASN A 395 17.72 23.09 12.50
C ASN A 395 17.74 21.83 13.39
N GLY A 396 17.69 20.65 12.80
CA GLY A 396 17.62 19.35 13.47
C GLY A 396 18.94 18.59 13.46
N VAL A 397 18.83 17.27 13.30
CA VAL A 397 19.98 16.37 13.11
C VAL A 397 19.77 15.57 11.82
N ILE A 398 20.80 15.51 10.99
CA ILE A 398 20.86 14.59 9.86
C ILE A 398 21.96 13.57 10.16
N VAL A 399 21.56 12.30 10.20
CA VAL A 399 22.43 11.13 10.38
C VAL A 399 22.72 10.57 8.99
N LYS A 400 24.00 10.52 8.62
CA LYS A 400 24.45 10.09 7.28
C LYS A 400 25.67 9.19 7.37
N PRO A 401 26.07 8.50 6.28
CA PRO A 401 27.30 7.75 6.25
C PRO A 401 28.53 8.55 6.67
N ILE A 402 29.44 7.89 7.39
CA ILE A 402 30.78 8.41 7.64
C ILE A 402 31.72 7.84 6.58
N TYR A 403 32.19 8.71 5.70
CA TYR A 403 33.16 8.36 4.67
C TYR A 403 34.60 8.55 5.16
N GLY A 404 35.54 7.80 4.55
CA GLY A 404 36.96 7.85 4.86
C GLY A 404 37.46 6.66 5.68
N ASN A 405 38.68 6.77 6.20
CA ASN A 405 39.29 5.77 7.07
C ASN A 405 38.89 6.06 8.51
N VAL A 406 37.88 5.35 8.99
CA VAL A 406 37.46 5.41 10.40
C VAL A 406 38.28 4.38 11.18
N GLU A 407 39.08 4.82 12.14
CA GLU A 407 39.94 3.95 12.94
C GLU A 407 39.55 4.00 14.42
N VAL A 408 39.69 2.87 15.13
CA VAL A 408 39.53 2.82 16.59
C VAL A 408 40.48 3.81 17.26
N GLY A 409 39.93 4.66 18.15
CA GLY A 409 40.68 5.67 18.89
C GLY A 409 41.01 6.93 18.09
N VAL A 410 40.70 6.99 16.80
CA VAL A 410 40.91 8.19 15.97
C VAL A 410 39.59 8.98 15.89
N PRO A 411 39.58 10.26 16.32
CA PRO A 411 38.36 11.07 16.26
C PRO A 411 37.94 11.38 14.83
N VAL A 412 36.65 11.18 14.53
CA VAL A 412 35.99 11.55 13.28
C VAL A 412 35.23 12.85 13.48
N SER A 413 35.69 13.93 12.83
CA SER A 413 35.01 15.22 12.83
C SER A 413 33.74 15.21 11.98
N ASN A 414 32.79 16.08 12.31
CA ASN A 414 31.50 16.20 11.62
C ASN A 414 30.73 14.88 11.54
N ALA A 415 30.75 14.10 12.63
CA ALA A 415 30.15 12.77 12.67
C ALA A 415 28.62 12.79 12.44
N LEU A 416 27.98 13.94 12.66
CA LEU A 416 26.58 14.22 12.33
C LEU A 416 26.48 15.54 11.57
N SER A 417 25.44 15.74 10.77
CA SER A 417 25.12 17.07 10.23
C SER A 417 24.14 17.76 11.18
N LEU A 418 24.66 18.74 11.94
CA LEU A 418 23.97 19.38 13.05
C LEU A 418 23.43 20.76 12.65
N GLY A 419 22.18 21.04 13.00
CA GLY A 419 21.61 22.38 13.06
C GLY A 419 21.80 23.04 14.44
N SER A 420 20.82 23.84 14.87
CA SER A 420 20.85 24.53 16.17
C SER A 420 20.72 23.62 17.40
N LEU A 421 20.44 22.33 17.21
CA LEU A 421 20.31 21.29 18.26
C LEU A 421 19.33 21.60 19.40
N SER A 422 18.54 22.66 19.32
CA SER A 422 17.63 23.10 20.40
C SER A 422 16.63 22.02 20.82
N ASN A 423 16.31 21.09 19.91
CA ASN A 423 15.23 20.13 20.08
C ASN A 423 15.70 18.66 20.18
N VAL A 424 17.00 18.38 20.03
CA VAL A 424 17.56 17.02 19.94
C VAL A 424 18.90 16.94 20.67
N THR A 425 19.11 15.86 21.41
CA THR A 425 20.36 15.56 22.12
C THR A 425 20.91 14.21 21.67
N VAL A 426 22.23 14.12 21.51
CA VAL A 426 22.92 12.84 21.28
C VAL A 426 23.10 12.13 22.62
N VAL A 427 22.51 10.95 22.76
CA VAL A 427 22.52 10.17 24.01
C VAL A 427 23.70 9.22 24.05
N SER A 428 23.86 8.39 23.01
CA SER A 428 24.90 7.37 22.95
C SER A 428 25.16 6.90 21.53
N TRP A 429 26.29 6.22 21.34
CA TRP A 429 26.64 5.50 20.12
C TRP A 429 26.83 4.03 20.50
N THR A 430 26.18 3.12 19.78
CA THR A 430 26.10 1.69 20.14
C THR A 430 26.36 0.81 18.93
N ILE A 431 26.86 -0.41 19.16
CA ILE A 431 27.21 -1.37 18.10
C ILE A 431 25.99 -2.10 17.50
N GLY A 432 24.78 -1.83 17.98
CA GLY A 432 23.57 -2.53 17.55
C GLY A 432 22.29 -1.80 17.94
N GLN A 433 21.21 -2.01 17.18
CA GLN A 433 19.91 -1.36 17.42
C GLN A 433 19.36 -1.68 18.82
N SER A 434 19.40 -2.93 19.25
CA SER A 434 18.99 -3.37 20.60
C SER A 434 20.14 -3.35 21.62
N SER A 435 21.38 -3.11 21.19
CA SER A 435 22.57 -3.19 22.05
C SER A 435 22.78 -1.95 22.89
N ASN A 436 23.17 -2.11 24.16
CA ASN A 436 23.65 -1.00 24.99
C ASN A 436 25.18 -0.89 25.02
N VAL A 437 25.88 -1.76 24.27
CA VAL A 437 27.34 -1.73 24.19
C VAL A 437 27.77 -0.52 23.36
N SER A 438 28.57 0.35 24.00
CA SER A 438 29.05 1.57 23.36
C SER A 438 29.99 1.26 22.19
N ALA A 439 29.76 1.95 21.07
CA ALA A 439 30.63 1.95 19.89
C ALA A 439 31.75 2.99 19.97
N GLY A 440 31.71 3.92 20.95
CA GLY A 440 32.68 5.00 21.06
C GLY A 440 32.22 6.14 21.97
N THR A 441 32.97 7.24 21.94
CA THR A 441 32.63 8.46 22.67
C THR A 441 32.29 9.57 21.68
N TYR A 442 31.23 10.32 21.95
CA TYR A 442 30.84 11.46 21.13
C TYR A 442 30.99 12.77 21.92
N ASN A 443 31.69 13.72 21.31
CA ASN A 443 31.86 15.06 21.83
C ASN A 443 30.92 16.01 21.06
N SER A 444 29.86 16.48 21.73
CA SER A 444 28.84 17.34 21.12
C SER A 444 29.30 18.77 20.84
N SER A 445 30.30 19.29 21.56
CA SER A 445 30.79 20.66 21.32
C SER A 445 31.66 20.75 20.08
N THR A 446 32.31 19.64 19.69
CA THR A 446 33.18 19.54 18.51
C THR A 446 32.59 18.67 17.41
N ASN A 447 31.37 18.16 17.59
CA ASN A 447 30.70 17.24 16.67
C ASN A 447 31.63 16.10 16.21
N THR A 448 32.33 15.49 17.18
CA THR A 448 33.39 14.52 16.91
C THR A 448 33.05 13.19 17.57
N PHE A 449 33.13 12.10 16.81
CA PHE A 449 32.93 10.73 17.29
C PHE A 449 34.26 9.97 17.28
N THR A 450 34.65 9.38 18.41
CA THR A 450 35.84 8.53 18.51
C THR A 450 35.40 7.09 18.73
N PRO A 451 35.52 6.20 17.71
CA PRO A 451 35.18 4.79 17.86
C PRO A 451 36.07 4.11 18.91
N ASN A 452 35.52 3.14 19.63
CA ASN A 452 36.27 2.27 20.54
C ASN A 452 36.47 0.86 19.95
N SER A 453 37.18 -0.01 20.66
CA SER A 453 37.50 -1.36 20.18
C SER A 453 36.28 -2.26 19.95
N ASN A 454 35.13 -1.97 20.56
CA ASN A 454 33.91 -2.77 20.34
C ASN A 454 33.33 -2.55 18.93
N ALA A 455 33.66 -1.42 18.30
CA ALA A 455 33.17 -1.07 16.98
C ALA A 455 34.09 -1.53 15.85
N ALA A 456 35.26 -2.09 16.16
CA ALA A 456 36.21 -2.58 15.15
C ALA A 456 35.57 -3.62 14.22
N GLY A 457 35.77 -3.45 12.92
CA GLY A 457 35.24 -4.29 11.86
C GLY A 457 33.78 -4.01 11.49
N LEU A 458 33.04 -3.20 12.26
CA LEU A 458 31.64 -2.92 11.97
C LEU A 458 31.50 -1.95 10.80
N THR A 459 30.58 -2.26 9.89
CA THR A 459 30.16 -1.40 8.77
C THR A 459 28.94 -0.54 9.12
N GLU A 460 28.33 -0.77 10.27
CA GLU A 460 27.19 -0.01 10.78
C GLU A 460 27.30 0.14 12.29
N ILE A 461 27.02 1.35 12.78
CA ILE A 461 26.82 1.63 14.19
C ILE A 461 25.52 2.41 14.37
N TYR A 462 25.10 2.63 15.61
CA TYR A 462 23.81 3.26 15.90
C TYR A 462 23.97 4.45 16.82
N VAL A 463 23.48 5.62 16.40
CA VAL A 463 23.40 6.81 17.26
C VAL A 463 22.02 6.91 17.88
N ALA A 464 21.96 6.94 19.22
CA ALA A 464 20.74 7.20 19.97
C ALA A 464 20.53 8.71 20.10
N LEU A 465 19.43 9.20 19.55
CA LEU A 465 19.03 10.60 19.57
C LEU A 465 17.76 10.75 20.41
N ARG A 466 17.77 11.69 21.35
CA ARG A 466 16.63 11.99 22.23
C ARG A 466 16.11 13.38 21.97
N ARG A 467 14.80 13.49 21.79
CA ARG A 467 14.12 14.78 21.67
C ARG A 467 13.93 15.43 23.02
N THR A 468 14.31 16.69 23.15
CA THR A 468 14.24 17.42 24.43
C THR A 468 12.81 17.61 24.92
N ASN A 469 11.88 17.89 23.99
CA ASN A 469 10.48 18.18 24.32
C ASN A 469 9.62 16.95 24.67
N SER A 470 9.98 15.76 24.18
CA SER A 470 9.18 14.53 24.39
C SER A 470 9.89 13.46 25.21
N GLY A 471 11.21 13.57 25.42
CA GLY A 471 12.02 12.55 26.07
C GLY A 471 12.21 11.26 25.26
N LEU A 472 11.53 11.12 24.10
CA LEU A 472 11.61 9.94 23.26
C LEU A 472 13.02 9.80 22.67
N THR A 473 13.60 8.63 22.87
CA THR A 473 14.92 8.25 22.33
C THR A 473 14.74 7.24 21.21
N LYS A 474 15.36 7.49 20.07
CA LYS A 474 15.38 6.57 18.92
C LYS A 474 16.81 6.40 18.43
N LYS A 475 17.14 5.19 17.99
CA LYS A 475 18.43 4.88 17.36
C LYS A 475 18.32 4.97 15.84
N TYR A 476 19.37 5.52 15.25
CA TYR A 476 19.54 5.66 13.81
C TYR A 476 20.81 4.96 13.38
N VAL A 477 20.76 4.24 12.26
CA VAL A 477 21.92 3.61 11.64
C VAL A 477 22.86 4.70 11.14
N VAL A 478 24.15 4.54 11.40
CA VAL A 478 25.24 5.33 10.85
C VAL A 478 26.11 4.38 10.01
N PRO A 479 25.94 4.38 8.68
CA PRO A 479 26.74 3.53 7.82
C PRO A 479 28.20 3.97 7.80
N ILE A 480 29.09 2.99 7.74
CA ILE A 480 30.54 3.18 7.61
C ILE A 480 30.99 2.25 6.48
N PRO A 481 30.88 2.68 5.20
CA PRO A 481 31.03 1.79 4.05
C PRO A 481 32.35 1.01 4.00
N ASN A 482 33.42 1.56 4.58
CA ASN A 482 34.75 0.93 4.64
C ASN A 482 35.02 0.16 5.96
N GLY A 483 34.02 0.07 6.83
CA GLY A 483 34.16 -0.45 8.19
C GLY A 483 35.04 0.40 9.11
N ILE A 484 34.96 0.15 10.40
CA ILE A 484 35.87 0.75 11.39
C ILE A 484 37.14 -0.11 11.48
N GLN A 485 38.27 0.45 11.09
CA GLN A 485 39.55 -0.24 11.08
C GLN A 485 40.15 -0.31 12.49
N ASN A 486 40.87 -1.40 12.77
CA ASN A 486 41.76 -1.43 13.94
C ASN A 486 42.83 -0.35 13.79
N PRO A 487 43.37 0.19 14.91
CA PRO A 487 44.42 1.18 14.81
C PRO A 487 45.57 0.54 14.03
N SER A 488 46.00 1.17 12.95
CA SER A 488 47.18 0.71 12.23
C SER A 488 48.30 0.57 13.26
N PRO A 489 48.96 -0.61 13.41
CA PRO A 489 50.05 -0.75 14.34
C PRO A 489 51.06 0.32 13.97
N ARG A 490 51.16 1.37 14.79
CA ARG A 490 52.20 2.37 14.65
C ARG A 490 53.48 1.57 14.87
N LEU A 491 54.11 1.17 13.77
CA LEU A 491 55.49 0.72 13.78
C LEU A 491 56.25 1.85 14.45
N GLY A 492 56.53 1.66 15.74
CA GLY A 492 57.35 2.54 16.53
C GLY A 492 58.75 2.43 15.96
N LEU A 493 58.98 3.07 14.81
CA LEU A 493 60.30 3.43 14.36
C LEU A 493 60.75 4.53 15.33
N THR A 494 61.17 4.11 16.53
CA THR A 494 62.10 4.89 17.33
C THR A 494 63.30 5.12 16.42
N SER A 495 63.56 6.37 16.06
CA SER A 495 64.55 6.82 15.09
C SER A 495 66.01 6.56 15.49
N ASN A 496 66.29 5.52 16.27
CA ASN A 496 67.62 5.18 16.72
C ASN A 496 68.07 3.87 16.07
N GLY A 497 68.72 4.05 14.91
CA GLY A 497 69.73 3.15 14.39
C GLY A 497 69.20 1.88 13.73
N LEU A 498 69.16 1.89 12.39
CA LEU A 498 69.61 0.77 11.54
C LEU A 498 69.47 1.19 10.07
N GLU A 499 70.54 1.78 9.54
CA GLU A 499 70.85 1.65 8.12
C GLU A 499 71.16 0.17 7.87
N GLY A 500 70.15 -0.55 7.37
CA GLY A 500 70.26 -1.94 6.97
C GLY A 500 69.50 -2.12 5.67
N THR A 501 70.24 -2.06 4.57
CA THR A 501 69.83 -2.44 3.22
C THR A 501 69.17 -3.82 3.24
N LEU A 502 67.85 -3.87 3.03
CA LEU A 502 67.15 -5.08 2.63
C LEU A 502 66.33 -4.78 1.38
N GLU A 503 66.88 -5.25 0.27
CA GLU A 503 66.23 -5.39 -1.01
C GLU A 503 65.02 -6.33 -0.89
N SER A 504 63.91 -5.88 -1.48
CA SER A 504 63.02 -6.66 -2.34
C SER A 504 62.64 -8.09 -1.89
N GLN A 505 61.38 -8.28 -1.49
CA GLN A 505 60.42 -9.11 -2.24
C GLN A 505 59.01 -8.99 -1.61
N ALA A 506 58.30 -7.91 -1.96
CA ALA A 506 56.85 -7.85 -1.75
C ALA A 506 56.16 -8.40 -3.01
N ILE A 507 55.67 -9.63 -2.89
CA ILE A 507 54.77 -10.26 -3.86
C ILE A 507 53.48 -9.44 -3.87
N MET A 508 53.32 -8.60 -4.89
CA MET A 508 52.06 -7.92 -5.18
C MET A 508 51.02 -8.96 -5.62
N GLY A 509 50.16 -9.38 -4.69
CA GLY A 509 48.91 -10.05 -5.02
C GLY A 509 47.87 -9.04 -5.49
N THR A 510 47.97 -8.55 -6.72
CA THR A 510 46.96 -7.70 -7.40
C THR A 510 45.73 -8.50 -7.85
N GLY A 511 45.27 -9.45 -7.04
CA GLY A 511 44.06 -10.22 -7.36
C GLY A 511 42.82 -9.37 -7.20
N GLU A 512 42.27 -8.89 -8.31
CA GLU A 512 40.96 -8.25 -8.37
C GLU A 512 39.90 -9.15 -7.71
N GLU A 513 39.34 -8.68 -6.58
CA GLU A 513 38.35 -9.42 -5.79
C GLU A 513 36.92 -9.10 -6.25
N PHE A 514 36.08 -10.12 -6.45
CA PHE A 514 34.63 -9.94 -6.58
C PHE A 514 33.97 -9.77 -5.21
N LYS A 515 32.79 -9.15 -5.15
CA LYS A 515 31.97 -9.00 -3.91
C LYS A 515 30.71 -9.87 -3.99
N VAL A 516 30.19 -10.28 -2.82
CA VAL A 516 28.94 -11.02 -2.67
C VAL A 516 28.04 -10.31 -1.66
N TYR A 517 26.79 -9.96 -2.04
CA TYR A 517 25.86 -9.20 -1.19
C TYR A 517 24.38 -9.54 -1.47
N PRO A 518 23.52 -9.74 -0.45
CA PRO A 518 23.83 -9.75 0.97
C PRO A 518 24.53 -11.06 1.39
N ASN A 519 25.33 -10.98 2.46
CA ASN A 519 25.92 -12.15 3.13
C ASN A 519 25.92 -11.87 4.64
N PRO A 520 25.04 -12.51 5.45
CA PRO A 520 24.20 -13.68 5.11
C PRO A 520 23.09 -13.42 4.08
N THR A 521 22.56 -14.49 3.47
CA THR A 521 21.51 -14.44 2.44
C THR A 521 20.33 -15.37 2.76
N ASN A 522 19.12 -14.96 2.37
CA ASN A 522 17.88 -15.75 2.41
C ASN A 522 17.56 -16.30 1.00
N ASN A 523 18.41 -17.20 0.50
CA ASN A 523 18.30 -17.90 -0.80
C ASN A 523 18.63 -17.11 -2.08
N HIS A 524 19.02 -15.83 -2.01
CA HIS A 524 19.48 -15.07 -3.17
C HIS A 524 20.55 -14.03 -2.82
N PHE A 525 21.54 -13.85 -3.68
CA PHE A 525 22.58 -12.83 -3.49
C PHE A 525 23.10 -12.32 -4.82
N GLN A 526 23.68 -11.14 -4.81
CA GLN A 526 24.34 -10.53 -5.95
C GLN A 526 25.85 -10.72 -5.89
N ILE A 527 26.44 -10.96 -7.05
CA ILE A 527 27.88 -10.87 -7.26
C ILE A 527 28.19 -9.59 -8.01
N ILE A 528 29.09 -8.79 -7.47
CA ILE A 528 29.57 -7.54 -8.08
C ILE A 528 31.04 -7.74 -8.45
N ASN A 529 31.35 -7.71 -9.74
CA ASN A 529 32.72 -7.83 -10.24
C ASN A 529 33.26 -6.47 -10.68
N GLY A 530 34.45 -6.13 -10.21
CA GLY A 530 35.03 -4.80 -10.38
C GLY A 530 35.46 -4.48 -11.82
N LYS A 531 36.03 -5.43 -12.58
CA LYS A 531 36.62 -5.16 -13.91
C LYS A 531 36.71 -6.34 -14.89
N GLU A 532 36.75 -7.60 -14.41
CA GLU A 532 36.87 -8.77 -15.30
C GLU A 532 35.54 -9.47 -15.60
N TYR A 533 35.45 -10.13 -16.76
CA TYR A 533 34.32 -11.03 -17.05
C TYR A 533 34.53 -12.36 -16.31
N ILE A 534 33.53 -12.74 -15.53
CA ILE A 534 33.42 -14.08 -14.97
C ILE A 534 33.05 -15.01 -16.11
N ASN A 535 33.83 -16.08 -16.35
CA ASN A 535 33.51 -17.07 -17.38
C ASN A 535 32.64 -18.21 -16.81
N HIS A 536 32.91 -18.59 -15.56
CA HIS A 536 32.27 -19.72 -14.91
C HIS A 536 32.09 -19.45 -13.41
N LEU A 537 30.93 -19.82 -12.87
CA LEU A 537 30.59 -19.67 -11.47
C LEU A 537 30.04 -20.98 -10.91
N GLU A 538 30.45 -21.32 -9.70
CA GLU A 538 29.96 -22.48 -8.96
C GLU A 538 29.63 -22.11 -7.51
N ILE A 539 28.56 -22.70 -6.97
CA ILE A 539 28.26 -22.68 -5.53
C ILE A 539 28.49 -24.07 -4.98
N VAL A 540 29.33 -24.16 -3.97
CA VAL A 540 29.81 -25.42 -3.40
C VAL A 540 29.44 -25.51 -1.93
N ASP A 541 28.86 -26.61 -1.48
CA ASP A 541 28.54 -26.85 -0.07
C ASP A 541 29.79 -27.22 0.76
N GLN A 542 29.61 -27.38 2.08
CA GLN A 542 30.71 -27.74 3.01
C GLN A 542 31.33 -29.12 2.71
N MET A 543 30.64 -30.00 1.98
CA MET A 543 31.14 -31.32 1.58
C MET A 543 31.88 -31.27 0.22
N GLY A 544 31.98 -30.10 -0.41
CA GLY A 544 32.60 -29.95 -1.73
C GLY A 544 31.66 -30.28 -2.89
N ARG A 545 30.36 -30.48 -2.66
CA ARG A 545 29.37 -30.75 -3.73
C ARG A 545 28.95 -29.44 -4.38
N ILE A 546 28.96 -29.40 -5.70
CA ILE A 546 28.46 -28.26 -6.49
C ILE A 546 26.93 -28.32 -6.46
N ILE A 547 26.29 -27.30 -5.90
CA ILE A 547 24.83 -27.18 -5.83
C ILE A 547 24.26 -26.26 -6.91
N LEU A 548 25.09 -25.40 -7.51
CA LEU A 548 24.71 -24.51 -8.60
C LEU A 548 25.91 -24.25 -9.51
N THR A 549 25.66 -24.16 -10.82
CA THR A 549 26.64 -23.76 -11.84
C THR A 549 26.01 -22.75 -12.77
N GLU A 550 26.68 -21.62 -12.99
CA GLU A 550 26.25 -20.56 -13.91
C GLU A 550 27.37 -20.21 -14.88
N LYS A 551 27.00 -19.87 -16.13
CA LYS A 551 27.95 -19.41 -17.16
C LYS A 551 27.92 -17.89 -17.26
N ALA A 552 29.08 -17.30 -17.58
CA ALA A 552 29.27 -15.93 -18.05
C ALA A 552 28.32 -14.87 -17.44
N VAL A 553 28.75 -14.23 -16.37
CA VAL A 553 27.95 -13.23 -15.63
C VAL A 553 28.51 -11.82 -15.80
N ASN A 554 27.60 -10.84 -15.95
CA ASN A 554 27.92 -9.42 -16.16
C ASN A 554 28.61 -8.81 -14.92
N GLN A 555 28.94 -7.51 -14.95
CA GLN A 555 29.53 -6.80 -13.79
C GLN A 555 28.70 -6.97 -12.51
N GLU A 556 27.38 -7.14 -12.63
CA GLU A 556 26.49 -7.49 -11.52
C GLU A 556 25.59 -8.65 -11.93
N THR A 557 25.42 -9.65 -11.06
CA THR A 557 24.48 -10.75 -11.30
C THR A 557 23.82 -11.21 -10.03
N LEU A 558 22.49 -11.30 -10.07
CA LEU A 558 21.66 -11.92 -9.04
C LEU A 558 21.69 -13.45 -9.20
N ILE A 559 22.14 -14.13 -8.16
CA ILE A 559 22.19 -15.58 -8.03
C ILE A 559 21.04 -16.04 -7.14
N GLN A 560 20.19 -16.93 -7.67
CA GLN A 560 19.14 -17.60 -6.93
C GLN A 560 19.61 -19.01 -6.55
N LEU A 561 19.64 -19.33 -5.26
CA LEU A 561 19.99 -20.69 -4.82
C LEU A 561 18.84 -21.67 -5.14
N PRO A 562 19.15 -22.95 -5.44
CA PRO A 562 18.13 -23.97 -5.65
C PRO A 562 17.14 -24.08 -4.48
N ALA A 563 15.87 -24.31 -4.78
CA ALA A 563 14.86 -24.55 -3.76
C ALA A 563 15.28 -25.76 -2.88
N GLY A 564 15.18 -25.60 -1.56
CA GLY A 564 15.61 -26.61 -0.60
C GLY A 564 17.09 -26.57 -0.21
N THR A 565 17.83 -25.53 -0.60
CA THR A 565 19.18 -25.27 -0.06
C THR A 565 19.09 -25.11 1.45
N THR A 566 19.84 -25.94 2.20
CA THR A 566 19.81 -25.93 3.67
C THR A 566 20.64 -24.78 4.24
N PRO A 567 20.25 -24.19 5.37
CA PRO A 567 21.07 -23.18 6.06
C PRO A 567 22.48 -23.71 6.35
N GLY A 568 23.51 -22.88 6.13
CA GLY A 568 24.90 -23.31 6.25
C GLY A 568 25.90 -22.38 5.55
N ILE A 569 27.18 -22.77 5.56
CA ILE A 569 28.24 -22.03 4.86
C ILE A 569 28.47 -22.68 3.49
N TYR A 570 28.43 -21.88 2.44
CA TYR A 570 28.74 -22.30 1.07
C TYR A 570 29.94 -21.51 0.56
N THR A 571 30.58 -22.01 -0.50
CA THR A 571 31.68 -21.32 -1.19
C THR A 571 31.23 -20.94 -2.59
N VAL A 572 31.26 -19.65 -2.90
CA VAL A 572 31.13 -19.12 -4.26
C VAL A 572 32.50 -19.21 -4.92
N ARG A 573 32.63 -19.98 -6.00
CA ARG A 573 33.84 -20.05 -6.83
C ARG A 573 33.58 -19.36 -8.15
N VAL A 574 34.53 -18.53 -8.56
CA VAL A 574 34.44 -17.73 -9.78
C VAL A 574 35.71 -17.96 -10.57
N GLN A 575 35.57 -18.37 -11.82
CA GLN A 575 36.69 -18.53 -12.76
C GLN A 575 36.63 -17.43 -13.82
N ASN A 576 37.72 -16.69 -13.99
CA ASN A 576 37.82 -15.68 -15.03
C ASN A 576 38.14 -16.33 -16.40
N LYS A 577 38.16 -15.51 -17.46
CA LYS A 577 38.49 -15.96 -18.84
C LYS A 577 39.89 -16.60 -18.98
N GLU A 578 40.80 -16.34 -18.06
CA GLU A 578 42.17 -16.88 -18.05
C GLU A 578 42.26 -18.21 -17.30
N GLY A 579 41.14 -18.72 -16.79
CA GLY A 579 41.06 -19.96 -16.03
C GLY A 579 41.44 -19.81 -14.56
N LYS A 580 41.77 -18.60 -14.09
CA LYS A 580 42.09 -18.32 -12.70
C LYS A 580 40.82 -18.36 -11.85
N THR A 581 40.86 -19.16 -10.78
CA THR A 581 39.72 -19.33 -9.86
C THR A 581 39.94 -18.52 -8.58
N THR A 582 38.94 -17.76 -8.18
CA THR A 582 38.85 -17.07 -6.88
C THR A 582 37.61 -17.58 -6.12
N SER A 583 37.65 -17.55 -4.79
CA SER A 583 36.56 -18.11 -3.97
C SER A 583 36.20 -17.19 -2.81
N LYS A 584 34.91 -17.11 -2.45
CA LYS A 584 34.42 -16.40 -1.26
C LYS A 584 33.35 -17.21 -0.52
N PRO A 585 33.39 -17.24 0.82
CA PRO A 585 32.35 -17.90 1.60
C PRO A 585 31.07 -17.07 1.66
N ILE A 586 29.91 -17.73 1.68
CA ILE A 586 28.59 -17.16 1.93
C ILE A 586 27.87 -17.93 3.03
N ILE A 587 27.03 -17.26 3.80
CA ILE A 587 26.19 -17.83 4.85
C ILE A 587 24.75 -17.80 4.37
N VAL A 588 24.11 -18.96 4.25
CA VAL A 588 22.69 -19.12 3.92
C VAL A 588 21.93 -19.34 5.23
N GLN A 589 20.86 -18.56 5.46
CA GLN A 589 20.04 -18.61 6.67
C GLN A 589 18.81 -19.49 6.53
#